data_AF-A0A1M7YPE0-F1
#
_entry.id   AF-A0A1M7YPE0-F1
#
_cell.length_a   1.000
_cell.length_b   1.000
_cell.length_c   1.000
_cell.angle_alpha   90.00
_cell.angle_beta   90.00
_cell.angle_gamma   90.00
#
_symmetry.space_group_name_H-M   'P 1'
#
loop_
_entity.id
_entity.type
_entity.pdbx_description
1 polymer ?
#
loop_
_entity_poly.entity_id
_entity_poly.type
_entity_poly.pdbx_seq_one_letter_code
_entity_poly.pdbx_strand_id
1 'polypeptide(L)' 'MFETIEYDAELAQKAREHLRRSEETFLTESRLDKQEKQAMYEVLLYLNNLITTHYTRYHEVVNAVD' A
#
# COMPACT_ATOMS: atom_id res chain seq x y z
N MET A 1 6.37 9.65 17.44
CA MET A 1 7.55 9.92 16.60
C MET A 1 7.25 9.33 15.24
N PHE A 2 7.21 10.12 14.18
CA PHE A 2 7.08 9.56 12.84
C PHE A 2 8.48 9.13 12.41
N GLU A 3 8.73 7.83 12.42
CA GLU A 3 9.99 7.27 11.92
C GLU A 3 9.95 7.25 10.40
N THR A 4 10.99 7.79 9.77
CA THR A 4 11.16 7.62 8.32
C THR A 4 11.76 6.24 8.12
N ILE A 5 10.93 5.30 7.64
CA ILE A 5 11.38 3.96 7.26
C ILE A 5 12.06 4.09 5.90
N GLU A 6 13.27 3.55 5.73
CA GLU A 6 13.91 3.48 4.42
C GLU A 6 13.11 2.59 3.45
N TYR A 7 13.33 2.76 2.15
CA TYR A 7 12.65 1.90 1.19
C TYR A 7 13.27 0.50 1.24
N ASP A 8 12.45 -0.49 1.55
CA ASP A 8 12.80 -1.90 1.49
C ASP A 8 11.89 -2.58 0.45
N ALA A 9 12.51 -3.10 -0.62
CA ALA A 9 11.79 -3.72 -1.71
C ALA A 9 11.07 -5.02 -1.31
N GLU A 10 11.64 -5.80 -0.39
CA GLU A 10 11.04 -7.05 0.10
C GLU A 10 9.83 -6.73 0.99
N LEU A 11 9.97 -5.75 1.88
CA LEU A 11 8.87 -5.28 2.72
C LEU A 11 7.75 -4.66 1.88
N ALA A 12 8.09 -3.83 0.88
CA ALA A 12 7.13 -3.23 -0.03
C ALA A 12 6.34 -4.29 -0.81
N GLN A 13 7.02 -5.34 -1.30
CA GLN A 13 6.37 -6.46 -1.98
C GLN A 13 5.42 -7.22 -1.05
N LYS A 14 5.86 -7.56 0.17
CA LYS A 14 5.02 -8.21 1.18
C LYS A 14 3.80 -7.37 1.53
N ALA A 15 3.96 -6.06 1.65
CA ALA A 15 2.87 -5.13 1.93
C ALA A 15 1.83 -5.12 0.79
N ARG A 16 2.27 -5.07 -0.48
CA ARG A 16 1.35 -5.15 -1.64
C ARG A 16 0.58 -6.47 -1.69
N GLU A 17 1.24 -7.59 -1.40
CA GLU A 17 0.56 -8.89 -1.32
C GLU A 17 -0.47 -8.93 -0.21
N HIS A 18 -0.16 -8.33 0.95
CA HIS A 18 -1.09 -8.25 2.06
C HIS A 18 -2.32 -7.39 1.70
N LEU A 19 -2.11 -6.22 1.09
CA LEU A 19 -3.20 -5.36 0.62
C LEU A 19 -4.14 -6.08 -0.36
N ARG A 20 -3.58 -6.87 -1.28
CA ARG A 20 -4.38 -7.68 -2.23
C ARG A 20 -5.24 -8.72 -1.50
N ARG A 21 -4.68 -9.44 -0.53
CA ARG A 21 -5.46 -10.42 0.27
C ARG A 21 -6.56 -9.73 1.09
N SER A 22 -6.28 -8.54 1.62
CA SER A 22 -7.29 -7.74 2.32
C SER A 22 -8.42 -7.32 1.37
N GLU A 23 -8.10 -6.88 0.16
CA GLU A 23 -9.10 -6.57 -0.88
C GLU A 23 -10.00 -7.76 -1.20
N GLU A 24 -9.41 -8.94 -1.45
CA GLU A 24 -10.14 -10.19 -1.71
C GLU A 24 -11.07 -10.57 -0.54
N THR A 25 -10.59 -10.38 0.70
CA THR A 25 -11.38 -10.65 1.91
C THR A 25 -12.58 -9.71 1.98
N PHE A 26 -12.39 -8.40 1.77
CA PHE A 26 -13.49 -7.43 1.87
C PHE A 26 -14.52 -7.55 0.74
N LEU A 27 -14.08 -7.94 -0.45
CA LEU A 27 -14.99 -8.20 -1.57
C LEU A 27 -15.91 -9.40 -1.29
N THR A 28 -15.38 -10.43 -0.62
CA THR A 28 -16.11 -11.66 -0.29
C THR A 28 -16.91 -11.57 1.02
N GLU A 29 -16.63 -10.60 1.88
CA GLU A 29 -17.37 -10.39 3.13
C GLU A 29 -18.81 -9.90 2.85
N SER A 30 -19.79 -10.75 3.15
CA SER A 30 -21.21 -10.47 2.93
C SER A 30 -21.84 -9.56 4.00
N ARG A 31 -21.11 -9.31 5.10
CA ARG A 31 -21.58 -8.52 6.24
C ARG A 31 -21.34 -7.02 6.11
N LEU A 32 -20.38 -6.62 5.28
CA LEU A 32 -20.09 -5.20 5.05
C LEU A 32 -21.13 -4.60 4.11
N ASP A 33 -21.62 -3.43 4.47
CA ASP A 33 -22.46 -2.66 3.57
C ASP A 33 -21.64 -2.02 2.44
N LYS A 34 -22.33 -1.38 1.49
CA LYS A 34 -21.69 -0.76 0.32
C LYS A 34 -20.76 0.39 0.70
N GLN A 35 -21.09 1.17 1.73
CA GLN A 35 -20.28 2.30 2.16
C GLN A 35 -19.01 1.83 2.86
N GLU A 36 -19.10 0.80 3.70
CA GLU A 36 -17.94 0.21 4.37
C GLU A 36 -16.98 -0.42 3.35
N LYS A 37 -17.50 -1.14 2.35
CA LYS A 37 -16.69 -1.68 1.24
C LYS A 37 -15.96 -0.60 0.47
N GLN A 38 -16.65 0.51 0.19
CA GLN A 38 -16.06 1.66 -0.50
C GLN A 38 -14.94 2.30 0.33
N ALA A 39 -15.18 2.52 1.63
CA ALA A 39 -14.18 3.10 2.52
C ALA A 39 -12.93 2.20 2.64
N MET A 40 -13.11 0.88 2.73
CA MET A 40 -12.00 -0.08 2.73
C MET A 40 -11.20 -0.02 1.43
N TYR A 41 -11.87 0.04 0.28
CA TYR A 41 -11.20 0.17 -1.02
C TYR A 41 -10.35 1.46 -1.09
N GLU A 42 -10.90 2.59 -0.64
CA GLU A 42 -10.17 3.87 -0.61
C GLU A 42 -8.93 3.81 0.28
N VAL A 43 -9.03 3.17 1.45
CA VAL A 43 -7.88 2.96 2.35
C VAL A 43 -6.82 2.08 1.71
N LEU A 44 -7.20 0.95 1.11
CA LEU A 44 -6.26 0.04 0.44
C LEU A 44 -5.54 0.73 -0.72
N LEU A 45 -6.28 1.54 -1.50
CA LEU A 45 -5.72 2.34 -2.59
C LEU A 45 -4.72 3.37 -2.05
N TYR A 46 -5.06 4.06 -0.97
CA TYR A 46 -4.18 5.03 -0.33
C TYR A 46 -2.87 4.37 0.14
N LEU A 47 -2.95 3.22 0.81
CA LEU A 47 -1.77 2.47 1.26
C LEU A 47 -0.89 2.00 0.08
N ASN A 48 -1.51 1.51 -0.99
CA ASN A 48 -0.78 1.11 -2.20
C ASN A 48 -0.06 2.31 -2.85
N ASN A 49 -0.69 3.48 -2.87
CA ASN A 49 -0.09 4.71 -3.39
C ASN A 49 1.07 5.22 -2.52
N LEU A 50 1.00 5.04 -1.19
CA LEU A 50 2.12 5.34 -0.31
C LEU A 50 3.33 4.45 -0.61
N ILE A 51 3.13 3.14 -0.80
CA ILE A 51 4.21 2.22 -1.18
C ILE A 51 4.84 2.63 -2.52
N THR A 52 4.01 2.97 -3.51
CA THR A 52 4.48 3.44 -4.82
C THR A 52 5.26 4.75 -4.71
N THR A 53 4.78 5.70 -3.92
CA THR A 53 5.47 6.98 -3.71
C THR A 53 6.84 6.78 -3.06
N HIS A 54 6.92 5.85 -2.09
CA HIS A 54 8.17 5.50 -1.43
C HIS A 54 9.18 4.90 -2.42
N TYR A 55 8.74 3.96 -3.25
CA TYR A 55 9.54 3.39 -4.35
C TYR A 55 10.07 4.47 -5.31
N THR A 56 9.19 5.37 -5.78
CA THR A 56 9.59 6.44 -6.71
C THR A 56 10.67 7.32 -6.11
N ARG A 57 10.48 7.76 -4.85
CA ARG A 57 11.48 8.59 -4.15
C ARG A 57 12.82 7.88 -3.98
N TYR A 58 12.81 6.60 -3.63
CA TYR A 58 14.04 5.82 -3.53
C TYR A 58 14.81 5.81 -4.86
N HIS A 59 14.12 5.56 -5.98
CA HIS A 59 14.77 5.53 -7.30
C HIS A 59 15.17 6.91 -7.82
N GLU A 60 14.43 7.97 -7.48
CA GLU A 60 14.86 9.36 -7.75
C GLU A 60 16.16 9.69 -7.02
N VAL A 61 16.30 9.28 -5.76
CA VAL A 61 17.51 9.48 -4.97
C VAL A 61 18.67 8.63 -5.51
N VAL A 62 18.45 7.34 -5.79
CA VAL A 62 19.50 6.45 -6.32
C VAL A 62 20.00 6.92 -7.68
N ASN A 63 19.10 7.27 -8.62
CA ASN A 63 19.47 7.69 -9.96
C ASN A 63 20.08 9.11 -10.02
N ALA A 64 19.97 9.91 -8.95
CA ALA A 64 20.60 11.22 -8.86
C ALA A 64 22.05 11.17 -8.36
N VAL A 65 22.52 9.99 -7.94
CA VAL A 65 23.86 9.77 -7.35
C VAL A 65 24.79 9.03 -8.33
N ASP A 66 24.27 8.55 -9.47
CA ASP A 66 25.02 8.02 -10.62
C ASP A 66 25.27 9.10 -11.70
#